data_AF-A0A9E4KNP8-F1
#
_entry.id   AF-A0A9E4KNP8-F1
#
_cell.length_a   1.000
_cell.length_b   1.000
_cell.length_c   1.000
_cell.angle_alpha   90.00
_cell.angle_beta   90.00
_cell.angle_gamma   90.00
#
_symmetry.space_group_name_H-M   'P 1'
#
loop_
_entity.id
_entity.type
_entity.pdbx_description
1 polymer ?
#
loop_
_entity_poly.entity_id
_entity_poly.type
_entity_poly.pdbx_seq_one_letter_code
_entity_poly.pdbx_strand_id
1 'polypeptide(L)'
;MNQTAWLVAFALICVVAGASVTHALSAPLWLGVVVGAALTVPAWAARFAARDSSVFKGFDVERWAEFTALILLVLIAAAMAVTGLFPVLELVDVPLRIESNLSMLLMAPVLYGTYIVLNGRNTTERAVTVSDRLGGALSGPPLVLSLVMALALGTGAVLAIHYVGLSVPSWEFLAAKFTQRGIIPPLTLVLFFWGLLLLGNKAWAVNRERRLLVGERGDSMLVRAHTDAVEQALEIDGFVEMMWRKSADFYVVPRYLNWALPILGFIGTVLGISLAADGIQNIIGSGRGLADLSGELGEAIAPLGIAFDTTLIALSLSVVLTFLQIGLQRREDNILGDFENWVRNGTGSSRRPSRSDDQPGPPGP
;
A
#
# COMPACT_ATOMS: atom_id res chain seq x y z
N MET A 1 5.83 -13.12 -24.12
CA MET A 1 7.10 -12.70 -23.47
C MET A 1 7.87 -13.95 -23.08
N ASN A 2 9.15 -14.03 -23.42
CA ASN A 2 9.99 -15.20 -23.15
C ASN A 2 10.21 -15.30 -21.62
N GLN A 3 9.62 -16.30 -20.94
CA GLN A 3 9.69 -16.44 -19.47
C GLN A 3 11.13 -16.46 -18.93
N THR A 4 12.09 -16.85 -19.77
CA THR A 4 13.54 -16.84 -19.48
C THR A 4 14.07 -15.44 -19.22
N ALA A 5 13.65 -14.43 -19.98
CA ALA A 5 14.13 -13.06 -19.83
C ALA A 5 13.65 -12.44 -18.50
N TRP A 6 12.43 -12.78 -18.09
CA TRP A 6 11.86 -12.27 -16.84
C TRP A 6 12.52 -12.90 -15.60
N LEU A 7 12.84 -14.21 -15.64
CA LEU A 7 13.55 -14.88 -14.55
C LEU A 7 15.00 -14.40 -14.39
N VAL A 8 15.70 -14.14 -15.50
CA VAL A 8 17.07 -13.58 -15.46
C VAL A 8 17.04 -12.18 -14.87
N ALA A 9 16.09 -11.34 -15.28
CA ALA A 9 15.91 -10.02 -14.69
C ALA A 9 15.60 -10.10 -13.19
N PHE A 10 14.72 -11.02 -12.78
CA PHE A 10 14.39 -11.24 -11.36
C PHE A 10 15.60 -11.69 -10.54
N ALA A 11 16.38 -12.64 -11.03
CA ALA A 11 17.60 -13.08 -10.36
C ALA A 11 18.61 -11.95 -10.18
N LEU A 12 18.77 -11.09 -11.20
CA LEU A 12 19.64 -9.92 -11.13
C LEU A 12 19.13 -8.91 -10.07
N ILE A 13 17.81 -8.67 -10.01
CA ILE A 13 17.19 -7.83 -8.99
C ILE A 13 17.48 -8.38 -7.58
N CYS A 14 17.35 -9.70 -7.37
CA CYS A 14 17.61 -10.33 -6.08
C CYS A 14 19.08 -10.20 -5.64
N VAL A 15 20.03 -10.36 -6.56
CA VAL A 15 21.46 -10.20 -6.26
C VAL A 15 21.79 -8.75 -5.88
N VAL A 16 21.27 -7.78 -6.63
CA VAL A 16 21.48 -6.35 -6.35
C VAL A 16 20.82 -5.93 -5.04
N ALA A 17 19.61 -6.43 -4.75
CA ALA A 17 18.93 -6.23 -3.48
C ALA A 17 19.75 -6.77 -2.31
N GLY A 18 20.23 -8.02 -2.40
CA GLY A 18 21.04 -8.66 -1.36
C GLY A 18 22.35 -7.92 -1.08
N ALA A 19 23.05 -7.48 -2.13
CA ALA A 19 24.27 -6.68 -2.01
C ALA A 19 24.03 -5.29 -1.40
N SER A 20 22.88 -4.68 -1.71
CA SER A 20 22.51 -3.38 -1.13
C SER A 20 22.22 -3.52 0.37
N VAL A 21 21.49 -4.57 0.78
CA VAL A 21 21.16 -4.85 2.20
C VAL A 21 22.40 -5.09 3.04
N THR A 22 23.38 -5.84 2.53
CA THR A 22 24.65 -6.03 3.26
C THR A 22 25.44 -4.75 3.41
N HIS A 23 25.52 -3.95 2.34
CA HIS A 23 26.18 -2.66 2.37
C HIS A 23 25.54 -1.70 3.40
N ALA A 24 24.21 -1.64 3.45
CA ALA A 24 23.49 -0.80 4.40
C ALA A 24 23.73 -1.21 5.86
N LEU A 25 23.67 -2.51 6.16
CA LEU A 25 23.81 -3.05 7.52
C LEU A 25 25.28 -3.19 7.96
N SER A 26 26.25 -2.77 7.14
CA SER A 26 27.68 -3.05 7.36
C SER A 26 27.96 -4.55 7.59
N ALA A 27 27.13 -5.40 7.01
CA ALA A 27 27.26 -6.84 7.09
C ALA A 27 28.24 -7.33 6.01
N PRO A 28 28.92 -8.47 6.24
CA PRO A 28 29.88 -8.96 5.27
C PRO A 28 29.19 -9.36 3.95
N LEU A 29 29.79 -8.98 2.82
CA LEU A 29 29.21 -9.16 1.47
C LEU A 29 28.83 -10.61 1.16
N TRP A 30 29.56 -11.60 1.70
CA TRP A 30 29.25 -13.01 1.50
C TRP A 30 27.87 -13.40 2.05
N LEU A 31 27.39 -12.74 3.11
CA LEU A 31 26.07 -13.01 3.68
C LEU A 31 24.95 -12.58 2.71
N GLY A 32 25.15 -11.50 1.97
CA GLY A 32 24.24 -11.00 0.95
C GLY A 32 24.23 -11.87 -0.31
N VAL A 33 25.39 -12.40 -0.69
CA VAL A 33 25.50 -13.39 -1.77
C VAL A 33 24.84 -14.70 -1.37
N VAL A 34 25.03 -15.17 -0.13
CA VAL A 34 24.38 -16.39 0.39
C VAL A 34 22.87 -16.24 0.47
N VAL A 35 22.36 -15.11 0.97
CA VAL A 35 20.91 -14.83 1.02
C VAL A 35 20.34 -14.69 -0.39
N GLY A 36 21.00 -13.93 -1.28
CA GLY A 36 20.58 -13.76 -2.67
C GLY A 36 20.58 -15.08 -3.46
N ALA A 37 21.61 -15.93 -3.26
CA ALA A 37 21.68 -17.26 -3.85
C ALA A 37 20.63 -18.20 -3.26
N ALA A 38 20.45 -18.23 -1.93
CA ALA A 38 19.45 -19.07 -1.28
C ALA A 38 18.02 -18.77 -1.74
N LEU A 39 17.74 -17.51 -2.08
CA LEU A 39 16.42 -17.07 -2.56
C LEU A 39 16.21 -17.31 -4.07
N THR A 40 17.27 -17.33 -4.88
CA THR A 40 17.16 -17.43 -6.36
C THR A 40 17.46 -18.83 -6.91
N VAL A 41 18.36 -19.58 -6.27
CA VAL A 41 18.79 -20.93 -6.69
C VAL A 41 17.62 -21.92 -6.76
N PRO A 42 16.66 -21.99 -5.81
CA PRO A 42 15.54 -22.91 -5.92
C PRO A 42 14.64 -22.64 -7.13
N ALA A 43 14.38 -21.36 -7.44
CA ALA A 43 13.58 -20.96 -8.60
C ALA A 43 14.27 -21.30 -9.93
N TRP A 44 15.59 -21.14 -9.98
CA TRP A 44 16.40 -21.53 -11.15
C TRP A 44 16.51 -23.05 -11.28
N ALA A 45 16.77 -23.75 -10.17
CA ALA A 45 16.89 -25.21 -10.12
C ALA A 45 15.62 -25.91 -10.58
N ALA A 46 14.43 -25.45 -10.16
CA ALA A 46 13.16 -26.02 -10.58
C ALA A 46 12.87 -25.87 -12.08
N ARG A 47 13.53 -24.93 -12.79
CA ARG A 47 13.36 -24.73 -14.23
C ARG A 47 14.31 -25.58 -15.09
N PHE A 48 15.54 -25.81 -14.60
CA PHE A 48 16.57 -26.59 -15.29
C PHE A 48 16.57 -28.07 -14.88
N ALA A 49 16.07 -28.40 -13.69
CA ALA A 49 15.71 -29.76 -13.35
C ALA A 49 14.59 -30.21 -14.30
N ALA A 50 14.75 -31.39 -14.92
CA ALA A 50 13.75 -31.94 -15.81
C ALA A 50 12.37 -31.90 -15.14
N ARG A 51 11.34 -31.50 -15.91
CA ARG A 51 9.94 -31.39 -15.47
C ARG A 51 9.38 -32.67 -14.83
N ASP A 52 10.11 -33.78 -15.00
CA ASP A 52 9.79 -35.12 -14.53
C ASP A 52 10.77 -35.65 -13.44
N SER A 53 11.67 -34.79 -12.94
CA SER A 53 12.53 -35.16 -11.81
C SER A 53 11.67 -35.35 -10.56
N SER A 54 11.76 -36.54 -9.96
CA SER A 54 11.04 -36.90 -8.74
C SER A 54 11.34 -35.98 -7.54
N VAL A 55 12.43 -35.20 -7.63
CA VAL A 55 12.91 -34.27 -6.58
C VAL A 55 12.07 -32.98 -6.52
N PHE A 56 11.49 -32.51 -7.63
CA PHE A 56 10.77 -31.24 -7.70
C PHE A 56 9.28 -31.39 -8.04
N LYS A 57 8.74 -32.60 -7.90
CA LYS A 57 7.31 -32.87 -8.14
C LYS A 57 6.47 -32.10 -7.12
N GLY A 58 5.69 -31.12 -7.59
CA GLY A 58 4.88 -30.23 -6.74
C GLY A 58 5.53 -28.87 -6.43
N PHE A 59 6.70 -28.55 -6.99
CA PHE A 59 7.34 -27.26 -6.80
C PHE A 59 6.77 -26.19 -7.76
N ASP A 60 5.97 -25.28 -7.22
CA ASP A 60 5.38 -24.16 -7.94
C ASP A 60 6.37 -22.97 -7.97
N VAL A 61 7.00 -22.76 -9.13
CA VAL A 61 8.02 -21.72 -9.35
C VAL A 61 7.45 -20.32 -9.14
N GLU A 62 6.18 -20.10 -9.50
CA GLU A 62 5.55 -18.78 -9.35
C GLU A 62 5.29 -18.45 -7.88
N ARG A 63 4.84 -19.43 -7.08
CA ARG A 63 4.71 -19.25 -5.62
C ARG A 63 6.04 -18.93 -4.94
N TRP A 64 7.11 -19.60 -5.36
CA TRP A 64 8.44 -19.33 -4.82
C TRP A 64 8.96 -17.95 -5.22
N ALA A 65 8.70 -17.51 -6.46
CA ALA A 65 9.03 -16.16 -6.90
C ALA A 65 8.23 -15.09 -6.11
N GLU A 66 6.95 -15.32 -5.83
CA GLU A 66 6.13 -14.44 -4.96
C GLU A 66 6.70 -14.36 -3.54
N PHE A 67 7.00 -15.51 -2.94
CA PHE A 67 7.52 -15.60 -1.58
C PHE A 67 8.88 -14.91 -1.44
N THR A 68 9.77 -15.11 -2.40
CA THR A 68 11.10 -14.49 -2.42
C THR A 68 11.04 -12.99 -2.65
N ALA A 69 10.18 -12.52 -3.55
CA ALA A 69 9.93 -11.10 -3.75
C ALA A 69 9.43 -10.43 -2.46
N LEU A 70 8.51 -11.09 -1.73
CA LEU A 70 8.00 -10.61 -0.45
C LEU A 70 9.11 -10.52 0.61
N ILE A 71 9.88 -11.59 0.81
CA ILE A 71 10.98 -11.60 1.79
C ILE A 71 11.98 -10.49 1.49
N LEU A 72 12.40 -10.34 0.24
CA LEU A 72 13.35 -9.30 -0.14
C LEU A 72 12.79 -7.90 0.09
N LEU A 73 11.52 -7.67 -0.24
CA LEU A 73 10.88 -6.38 0.01
C LEU A 73 10.85 -6.07 1.52
N VAL A 74 10.55 -7.05 2.37
CA VAL A 74 10.57 -6.92 3.84
C VAL A 74 11.98 -6.59 4.34
N LEU A 75 13.00 -7.32 3.85
CA LEU A 75 14.39 -7.09 4.23
C LEU A 75 14.88 -5.69 3.82
N ILE A 76 14.53 -5.25 2.61
CA ILE A 76 14.85 -3.90 2.13
C ILE A 76 14.17 -2.85 3.01
N ALA A 77 12.86 -2.98 3.25
CA ALA A 77 12.13 -2.02 4.07
C ALA A 77 12.67 -1.95 5.50
N ALA A 78 13.03 -3.10 6.10
CA ALA A 78 13.65 -3.15 7.41
C ALA A 78 15.05 -2.50 7.42
N ALA A 79 15.90 -2.79 6.44
CA ALA A 79 17.22 -2.18 6.32
C ALA A 79 17.14 -0.66 6.12
N MET A 80 16.20 -0.19 5.30
CA MET A 80 15.92 1.24 5.12
C MET A 80 15.45 1.87 6.43
N ALA A 81 14.51 1.23 7.14
CA ALA A 81 14.04 1.73 8.42
C ALA A 81 15.18 1.88 9.44
N VAL A 82 16.07 0.89 9.56
CA VAL A 82 17.22 0.93 10.47
C VAL A 82 18.24 2.00 10.08
N THR A 83 18.50 2.20 8.79
CA THR A 83 19.59 3.08 8.32
C THR A 83 19.15 4.50 7.95
N GLY A 84 17.85 4.75 7.84
CA GLY A 84 17.31 6.05 7.44
C GLY A 84 16.20 6.55 8.36
N LEU A 85 15.24 5.71 8.73
CA LEU A 85 14.11 6.13 9.56
C LEU A 85 14.52 6.26 11.04
N PHE A 86 15.09 5.22 11.63
CA PHE A 86 15.45 5.17 13.05
C PHE A 86 16.45 6.24 13.49
N PRO A 87 17.50 6.59 12.72
CA PRO A 87 18.37 7.72 13.07
C PRO A 87 17.59 9.04 13.23
N VAL A 88 16.58 9.26 12.38
CA VAL A 88 15.69 10.42 12.48
C VAL A 88 14.73 10.30 13.66
N LEU A 89 14.34 9.08 14.04
CA LEU A 89 13.43 8.82 15.17
C LEU A 89 14.09 8.97 16.54
N GLU A 90 15.35 8.55 16.69
CA GLU A 90 16.02 8.53 18.00
C GLU A 90 16.79 9.81 18.33
N LEU A 91 16.86 10.79 17.41
CA LEU A 91 17.78 11.95 17.53
C LEU A 91 19.23 11.52 17.84
N VAL A 92 19.62 10.31 17.45
CA VAL A 92 20.98 9.81 17.62
C VAL A 92 21.79 10.21 16.39
N ASP A 93 23.01 10.69 16.61
CA ASP A 93 23.98 11.13 15.61
C ASP A 93 24.55 9.96 14.79
N VAL A 94 23.69 9.08 14.26
CA VAL A 94 24.07 8.04 13.33
C VAL A 94 24.12 8.66 11.92
N PRO A 95 25.24 8.55 11.20
CA PRO A 95 25.35 9.13 9.87
C PRO A 95 24.34 8.50 8.91
N LEU A 96 23.48 9.33 8.33
CA LEU A 96 22.47 8.90 7.35
C LEU A 96 23.17 8.36 6.09
N ARG A 97 22.96 7.08 5.79
CA ARG A 97 23.58 6.42 4.64
C ARG A 97 22.70 6.55 3.39
N ILE A 98 22.84 7.66 2.68
CA ILE A 98 22.02 7.97 1.49
C ILE A 98 22.37 7.02 0.32
N GLU A 99 23.65 6.71 0.13
CA GLU A 99 24.12 5.90 -1.01
C GLU A 99 23.56 4.47 -0.99
N SER A 100 23.55 3.80 0.17
CA SER A 100 22.99 2.45 0.31
C SER A 100 21.46 2.42 0.22
N ASN A 101 20.81 3.50 0.63
CA ASN A 101 19.35 3.59 0.62
C ASN A 101 18.79 3.97 -0.76
N LEU A 102 19.58 4.64 -1.62
CA LEU A 102 19.15 4.98 -2.97
C LEU A 102 18.94 3.73 -3.84
N SER A 103 19.88 2.77 -3.82
CA SER A 103 19.73 1.53 -4.60
C SER A 103 18.53 0.71 -4.12
N MET A 104 18.30 0.65 -2.80
CA MET A 104 17.14 0.01 -2.18
C MET A 104 15.82 0.65 -2.57
N LEU A 105 15.76 1.99 -2.53
CA LEU A 105 14.58 2.76 -2.90
C LEU A 105 14.22 2.56 -4.37
N LEU A 106 15.21 2.39 -5.24
CA LEU A 106 14.97 2.10 -6.66
C LEU A 106 14.52 0.65 -6.91
N MET A 107 14.97 -0.31 -6.10
CA MET A 107 14.63 -1.73 -6.24
C MET A 107 13.26 -2.08 -5.63
N ALA A 108 12.85 -1.41 -4.54
CA ALA A 108 11.60 -1.72 -3.84
C ALA A 108 10.35 -1.62 -4.76
N PRO A 109 10.17 -0.58 -5.60
CA PRO A 109 9.05 -0.51 -6.55
C PRO A 109 9.06 -1.65 -7.58
N VAL A 110 10.25 -2.06 -8.02
CA VAL A 110 10.40 -3.15 -8.99
C VAL A 110 9.97 -4.47 -8.37
N LEU A 111 10.43 -4.77 -7.16
CA LEU A 111 10.01 -5.98 -6.42
C LEU A 111 8.52 -5.96 -6.10
N TYR A 112 7.99 -4.81 -5.69
CA TYR A 112 6.57 -4.62 -5.41
C TYR A 112 5.70 -4.84 -6.66
N GLY A 113 6.06 -4.22 -7.79
CA GLY A 113 5.36 -4.41 -9.05
C GLY A 113 5.46 -5.85 -9.57
N THR A 114 6.63 -6.46 -9.45
CA THR A 114 6.86 -7.88 -9.79
C THR A 114 5.92 -8.78 -8.98
N TYR A 115 5.84 -8.56 -7.66
CA TYR A 115 4.93 -9.29 -6.79
C TYR A 115 3.46 -9.10 -7.20
N ILE A 116 3.02 -7.86 -7.46
CA ILE A 116 1.62 -7.60 -7.87
C ILE A 116 1.27 -8.36 -9.15
N VAL A 117 2.17 -8.37 -10.13
CA VAL A 117 1.94 -9.07 -11.41
C VAL A 117 1.85 -10.58 -11.21
N LEU A 118 2.74 -11.16 -10.40
CA LEU A 118 2.71 -12.60 -10.09
C LEU A 118 1.46 -12.99 -9.31
N ASN A 119 1.23 -12.28 -8.20
CA ASN A 119 0.08 -12.54 -7.34
C ASN A 119 -1.24 -12.37 -8.10
N GLY A 120 -1.32 -11.39 -9.02
CA GLY A 120 -2.48 -11.20 -9.89
C GLY A 120 -2.76 -12.36 -10.84
N ARG A 121 -1.72 -13.01 -11.38
CA ARG A 121 -1.88 -14.21 -12.22
C ARG A 121 -2.33 -15.40 -11.39
N ASN A 122 -1.65 -15.67 -10.29
CA ASN A 122 -1.95 -16.77 -9.39
C ASN A 122 -3.34 -16.66 -8.76
N THR A 123 -3.79 -15.46 -8.39
CA THR A 123 -5.15 -15.24 -7.87
C THR A 123 -6.21 -15.50 -8.94
N THR A 124 -5.97 -15.12 -10.20
CA THR A 124 -6.90 -15.41 -11.30
C THR A 124 -7.05 -16.91 -11.53
N GLU A 125 -5.96 -17.67 -11.47
CA GLU A 125 -5.96 -19.13 -11.68
C GLU A 125 -6.59 -19.90 -10.49
N ARG A 126 -6.50 -19.34 -9.28
CA ARG A 126 -7.01 -19.99 -8.05
C ARG A 126 -8.40 -19.55 -7.64
N ALA A 127 -8.98 -18.54 -8.28
CA ALA A 127 -10.31 -18.07 -7.95
C ALA A 127 -11.37 -19.09 -8.39
N VAL A 128 -11.76 -19.97 -7.48
CA VAL A 128 -12.76 -21.03 -7.70
C VAL A 128 -14.15 -20.59 -7.28
N THR A 129 -14.28 -19.73 -6.27
CA THR A 129 -15.57 -19.26 -5.78
C THR A 129 -15.95 -17.88 -6.33
N VAL A 130 -17.24 -17.57 -6.34
CA VAL A 130 -17.77 -16.24 -6.69
C VAL A 130 -17.13 -15.16 -5.81
N SER A 131 -16.99 -15.42 -4.50
CA SER A 131 -16.35 -14.52 -3.54
C SER A 131 -14.87 -14.26 -3.85
N ASP A 132 -14.14 -15.29 -4.32
CA ASP A 132 -12.72 -15.15 -4.70
C ASP A 132 -12.56 -14.32 -5.96
N ARG A 133 -13.44 -14.48 -6.96
CA ARG A 133 -13.42 -13.66 -8.18
C ARG A 133 -13.81 -12.21 -7.93
N LEU A 134 -14.84 -11.97 -7.12
CA LEU A 134 -15.16 -10.63 -6.63
C LEU A 134 -14.01 -10.04 -5.83
N GLY A 135 -13.33 -10.88 -5.04
CA GLY A 135 -12.07 -10.54 -4.38
C GLY A 135 -10.99 -10.13 -5.38
N GLY A 136 -10.71 -10.90 -6.41
CA GLY A 136 -9.69 -10.55 -7.42
C GLY A 136 -10.01 -9.26 -8.18
N ALA A 137 -11.29 -8.95 -8.40
CA ALA A 137 -11.75 -7.74 -9.07
C ALA A 137 -11.69 -6.50 -8.17
N LEU A 138 -12.10 -6.65 -6.89
CA LEU A 138 -12.40 -5.54 -5.99
C LEU A 138 -11.48 -5.47 -4.77
N SER A 139 -10.65 -6.47 -4.50
CA SER A 139 -9.62 -6.37 -3.46
C SER A 139 -8.34 -5.75 -4.03
N GLY A 140 -7.77 -4.79 -3.29
CA GLY A 140 -6.44 -4.29 -3.57
C GLY A 140 -5.35 -5.30 -3.18
N PRO A 141 -4.07 -4.94 -3.32
CA PRO A 141 -2.96 -5.79 -2.91
C PRO A 141 -3.02 -6.08 -1.41
N PRO A 142 -2.36 -7.16 -0.96
CA PRO A 142 -2.36 -7.53 0.44
C PRO A 142 -1.87 -6.39 1.34
N LEU A 143 -2.60 -6.13 2.42
CA LEU A 143 -2.37 -5.02 3.35
C LEU A 143 -0.92 -4.95 3.82
N VAL A 144 -0.37 -6.09 4.26
CA VAL A 144 1.00 -6.19 4.77
C VAL A 144 2.03 -5.76 3.73
N LEU A 145 1.85 -6.16 2.47
CA LEU A 145 2.78 -5.82 1.40
C LEU A 145 2.79 -4.31 1.13
N SER A 146 1.60 -3.70 1.05
CA SER A 146 1.49 -2.25 0.88
C SER A 146 2.11 -1.47 2.04
N LEU A 147 2.02 -2.00 3.27
CA LEU A 147 2.66 -1.40 4.45
C LEU A 147 4.19 -1.48 4.37
N VAL A 148 4.73 -2.63 3.99
CA VAL A 148 6.19 -2.82 3.83
C VAL A 148 6.74 -1.87 2.77
N MET A 149 6.05 -1.75 1.63
CA MET A 149 6.43 -0.80 0.58
C MET A 149 6.29 0.66 1.05
N ALA A 150 5.26 0.98 1.83
CA ALA A 150 5.07 2.30 2.41
C ALA A 150 6.19 2.69 3.38
N LEU A 151 6.71 1.74 4.15
CA LEU A 151 7.86 1.96 5.03
C LEU A 151 9.11 2.32 4.22
N ALA A 152 9.38 1.59 3.14
CA ALA A 152 10.49 1.89 2.24
C ALA A 152 10.35 3.27 1.58
N LEU A 153 9.16 3.60 1.05
CA LEU A 153 8.88 4.91 0.44
C LEU A 153 8.93 6.05 1.45
N GLY A 154 8.36 5.86 2.65
CA GLY A 154 8.38 6.87 3.71
C GLY A 154 9.81 7.16 4.15
N THR A 155 10.63 6.13 4.34
CA THR A 155 12.05 6.30 4.66
C THR A 155 12.80 6.99 3.52
N GLY A 156 12.57 6.57 2.27
CA GLY A 156 13.15 7.21 1.10
C GLY A 156 12.76 8.69 0.97
N ALA A 157 11.51 9.04 1.26
CA ALA A 157 11.04 10.42 1.25
C ALA A 157 11.71 11.26 2.33
N VAL A 158 11.84 10.74 3.55
CA VAL A 158 12.58 11.42 4.64
C VAL A 158 14.02 11.68 4.24
N LEU A 159 14.71 10.67 3.70
CA LEU A 159 16.10 10.81 3.23
C LEU A 159 16.24 11.80 2.06
N ALA A 160 15.31 11.76 1.11
CA ALA A 160 15.30 12.69 -0.02
C ALA A 160 15.08 14.13 0.44
N ILE A 161 14.13 14.35 1.36
CA ILE A 161 13.87 15.65 1.97
C ILE A 161 15.12 16.15 2.72
N HIS A 162 15.78 15.29 3.49
CA HIS A 162 17.02 15.62 4.18
C HIS A 162 18.13 16.04 3.19
N TYR A 163 18.34 15.24 2.14
CA TYR A 163 19.36 15.50 1.13
C TYR A 163 19.12 16.83 0.38
N VAL A 164 17.86 17.10 0.01
CA VAL A 164 17.48 18.37 -0.64
C VAL A 164 17.69 19.56 0.30
N GLY A 165 17.42 19.40 1.60
CA GLY A 165 17.69 20.43 2.61
C GLY A 165 19.16 20.80 2.72
N LEU A 166 20.07 19.82 2.59
CA LEU A 166 21.52 20.06 2.56
C LEU A 166 21.99 20.72 1.26
N SER A 167 21.29 20.44 0.15
CA SER A 167 21.72 20.85 -1.20
C SER A 167 21.15 22.22 -1.61
N VAL A 168 19.98 22.59 -1.11
CA VAL A 168 19.26 23.81 -1.50
C VAL A 168 18.83 24.61 -0.27
N PRO A 169 19.45 25.77 0.03
CA PRO A 169 19.13 26.57 1.21
C PRO A 169 17.65 26.97 1.32
N SER A 170 16.97 27.18 0.19
CA SER A 170 15.53 27.51 0.17
C SER A 170 14.62 26.40 0.68
N TRP A 171 15.08 25.14 0.68
CA TRP A 171 14.31 23.97 1.13
C TRP A 171 14.69 23.49 2.54
N GLU A 172 15.72 24.10 3.16
CA GLU A 172 16.16 23.77 4.52
C GLU A 172 15.02 23.89 5.52
N PHE A 173 14.19 24.93 5.40
CA PHE A 173 13.01 25.13 6.24
C PHE A 173 12.03 23.96 6.21
N LEU A 174 11.78 23.39 5.02
CA LEU A 174 10.88 22.24 4.89
C LEU A 174 11.57 20.97 5.38
N ALA A 175 12.86 20.79 5.09
CA ALA A 175 13.63 19.64 5.53
C ALA A 175 13.68 19.54 7.06
N ALA A 176 13.95 20.66 7.72
CA ALA A 176 13.95 20.76 9.17
C ALA A 176 12.61 20.31 9.78
N LYS A 177 11.47 20.63 9.14
CA LYS A 177 10.15 20.22 9.63
C LYS A 177 9.93 18.70 9.63
N PHE A 178 10.55 17.96 8.73
CA PHE A 178 10.38 16.51 8.64
C PHE A 178 11.45 15.73 9.39
N THR A 179 12.68 16.26 9.53
CA THR A 179 13.81 15.51 10.09
C THR A 179 14.18 15.94 11.51
N GLN A 180 13.84 17.15 11.95
CA GLN A 180 14.29 17.70 13.24
C GLN A 180 13.15 17.89 14.25
N ARG A 181 11.92 17.52 13.89
CA ARG A 181 10.69 17.78 14.67
C ARG A 181 10.14 16.54 15.39
N GLY A 182 10.97 15.51 15.59
CA GLY A 182 10.63 14.29 16.31
C GLY A 182 9.99 13.19 15.44
N ILE A 183 9.36 12.23 16.12
CA ILE A 183 8.88 10.96 15.53
C ILE A 183 7.64 11.09 14.65
N ILE A 184 6.84 12.14 14.84
CA ILE A 184 5.52 12.25 14.24
C ILE A 184 5.57 12.48 12.72
N PRO A 185 6.34 13.45 12.18
CA PRO A 185 6.36 13.69 10.73
C PRO A 185 6.81 12.48 9.90
N PRO A 186 7.89 11.74 10.25
CA PRO A 186 8.26 10.52 9.53
C PRO A 186 7.16 9.45 9.56
N LEU A 187 6.47 9.27 10.70
CA LEU A 187 5.35 8.32 10.80
C LEU A 187 4.16 8.77 9.95
N THR A 188 3.83 10.06 9.91
CA THR A 188 2.75 10.58 9.04
C THR A 188 3.04 10.30 7.57
N LEU A 189 4.31 10.40 7.13
CA LEU A 189 4.71 10.06 5.76
C LEU A 189 4.51 8.58 5.46
N VAL A 190 4.91 7.68 6.37
CA VAL A 190 4.71 6.23 6.18
C VAL A 190 3.22 5.91 6.06
N LEU A 191 2.37 6.44 6.94
CA LEU A 191 0.92 6.24 6.87
C LEU A 191 0.31 6.83 5.60
N PHE A 192 0.78 8.01 5.17
CA PHE A 192 0.35 8.66 3.94
C PHE A 192 0.69 7.82 2.71
N PHE A 193 1.94 7.34 2.58
CA PHE A 193 2.34 6.47 1.47
C PHE A 193 1.61 5.12 1.51
N TRP A 194 1.29 4.60 2.70
CA TRP A 194 0.50 3.39 2.81
C TRP A 194 -0.91 3.58 2.25
N GLY A 195 -1.57 4.67 2.63
CA GLY A 195 -2.87 5.04 2.06
C GLY A 195 -2.79 5.27 0.55
N LEU A 196 -1.76 5.98 0.07
CA LEU A 196 -1.55 6.26 -1.35
C LEU A 196 -1.39 4.97 -2.15
N LEU A 197 -0.62 4.00 -1.64
CA LEU A 197 -0.43 2.70 -2.28
C LEU A 197 -1.74 1.91 -2.30
N LEU A 198 -2.47 1.84 -1.18
CA LEU A 198 -3.76 1.14 -1.15
C LEU A 198 -4.71 1.70 -2.22
N LEU A 199 -4.91 3.02 -2.22
CA LEU A 199 -5.79 3.69 -3.18
C LEU A 199 -5.28 3.59 -4.62
N GLY A 200 -3.97 3.77 -4.84
CA GLY A 200 -3.36 3.71 -6.17
C GLY A 200 -3.52 2.34 -6.82
N ASN A 201 -3.31 1.27 -6.06
CA ASN A 201 -3.48 -0.08 -6.58
C ASN A 201 -4.95 -0.44 -6.80
N LYS A 202 -5.84 -0.01 -5.92
CA LYS A 202 -7.29 -0.14 -6.12
C LYS A 202 -7.75 0.62 -7.36
N ALA A 203 -7.25 1.84 -7.56
CA ALA A 203 -7.52 2.63 -8.75
C ALA A 203 -7.04 1.93 -10.02
N TRP A 204 -5.88 1.27 -9.98
CA TRP A 204 -5.40 0.46 -11.09
C TRP A 204 -6.31 -0.74 -11.38
N ALA A 205 -6.73 -1.48 -10.34
CA ALA A 205 -7.62 -2.63 -10.48
C ALA A 205 -9.00 -2.24 -11.04
N VAL A 206 -9.62 -1.19 -10.49
CA VAL A 206 -10.92 -0.67 -10.95
C VAL A 206 -10.81 -0.16 -12.39
N ASN A 207 -9.73 0.54 -12.74
CA ASN A 207 -9.54 1.04 -14.10
C ASN A 207 -9.24 -0.08 -15.11
N ARG A 208 -8.62 -1.19 -14.65
CA ARG A 208 -8.45 -2.42 -15.44
C ARG A 208 -9.79 -3.07 -15.71
N GLU A 209 -10.62 -3.31 -14.69
CA GLU A 209 -11.96 -3.90 -14.85
C GLU A 209 -12.85 -3.03 -15.76
N ARG A 210 -12.83 -1.70 -15.58
CA ARG A 210 -13.55 -0.79 -16.48
C ARG A 210 -13.18 -0.98 -17.94
N ARG A 211 -11.89 -1.15 -18.26
CA ARG A 211 -11.43 -1.38 -19.64
C ARG A 211 -11.94 -2.71 -20.18
N LEU A 212 -11.93 -3.76 -19.35
CA LEU A 212 -12.43 -5.09 -19.75
C LEU A 212 -13.94 -5.10 -19.98
N LEU A 213 -14.71 -4.37 -19.15
CA LEU A 213 -16.17 -4.25 -19.29
C LEU A 213 -16.59 -3.51 -20.57
N VAL A 214 -15.79 -2.55 -21.03
CA VAL A 214 -16.03 -1.80 -22.27
C VAL A 214 -15.58 -2.58 -23.52
N GLY A 215 -14.52 -3.39 -23.39
CA GLY A 215 -13.96 -4.22 -24.47
C GLY A 215 -14.46 -5.67 -24.45
N GLU A 216 -13.51 -6.60 -24.32
CA GLU A 216 -13.77 -8.05 -24.26
C GLU A 216 -14.32 -8.46 -22.88
N ARG A 217 -15.63 -8.28 -22.68
CA ARG A 217 -16.33 -8.53 -21.40
C ARG A 217 -16.07 -9.90 -20.78
N GLY A 218 -15.78 -10.93 -21.57
CA GLY A 218 -15.51 -12.30 -21.09
C GLY A 218 -14.27 -12.43 -20.19
N ASP A 219 -13.36 -11.46 -20.25
CA ASP A 219 -12.15 -11.46 -19.42
C ASP A 219 -12.28 -10.67 -18.13
N SER A 220 -13.37 -9.91 -17.94
CA SER A 220 -13.63 -9.24 -16.67
C SER A 220 -13.90 -10.25 -15.56
N MET A 221 -13.24 -10.06 -14.42
CA MET A 221 -13.49 -10.89 -13.24
C MET A 221 -14.90 -10.70 -12.69
N LEU A 222 -15.50 -9.51 -12.86
CA LEU A 222 -16.88 -9.24 -12.47
C LEU A 222 -17.87 -10.04 -13.31
N VAL A 223 -17.65 -10.09 -14.63
CA VAL A 223 -18.50 -10.89 -15.54
C VAL A 223 -18.36 -12.38 -15.23
N ARG A 224 -17.13 -12.86 -15.02
CA ARG A 224 -16.88 -14.26 -14.62
C ARG A 224 -17.49 -14.60 -13.26
N ALA A 225 -17.45 -13.68 -12.30
CA ALA A 225 -18.11 -13.86 -11.01
C ALA A 225 -19.64 -13.94 -11.16
N HIS A 226 -20.22 -13.13 -12.04
CA HIS A 226 -21.65 -13.18 -12.32
C HIS A 226 -22.04 -14.50 -13.01
N THR A 227 -21.29 -14.97 -14.01
CA THR A 227 -21.59 -16.24 -14.68
C THR A 227 -21.56 -17.42 -13.72
N ASP A 228 -20.56 -17.46 -12.83
CA ASP A 228 -20.45 -18.50 -11.80
C ASP A 228 -21.61 -18.41 -10.79
N ALA A 229 -22.04 -17.19 -10.43
CA ALA A 229 -23.18 -17.00 -9.55
C ALA A 229 -24.48 -17.50 -10.18
N VAL A 230 -24.69 -17.29 -11.49
CA VAL A 230 -25.83 -17.82 -12.23
C VAL A 230 -25.80 -19.34 -12.27
N GLU A 231 -24.63 -19.94 -12.51
CA GLU A 231 -24.46 -21.40 -12.51
C GLU A 231 -24.76 -22.01 -11.12
N GLN A 232 -24.39 -21.31 -10.05
CA GLN A 232 -24.68 -21.68 -8.67
C GLN A 232 -26.11 -21.33 -8.22
N ALA A 233 -26.97 -20.86 -9.13
CA ALA A 233 -28.34 -20.43 -8.87
C ALA A 233 -28.45 -19.38 -7.74
N LEU A 234 -27.42 -18.52 -7.60
CA LEU A 234 -27.43 -17.42 -6.64
C LEU A 234 -28.45 -16.37 -7.07
N GLU A 235 -29.27 -15.90 -6.13
CA GLU A 235 -30.18 -14.79 -6.37
C GLU A 235 -29.38 -13.52 -6.73
N ILE A 236 -29.91 -12.74 -7.68
CA ILE A 236 -29.25 -11.52 -8.18
C ILE A 236 -28.98 -10.54 -7.03
N ASP A 237 -29.96 -10.35 -6.15
CA ASP A 237 -29.82 -9.44 -5.01
C ASP A 237 -28.72 -9.92 -4.06
N GLY A 238 -28.60 -11.23 -3.84
CA GLY A 238 -27.52 -11.82 -3.06
C GLY A 238 -26.13 -11.61 -3.69
N PHE A 239 -26.01 -11.73 -5.01
CA PHE A 239 -24.78 -11.46 -5.73
C PHE A 239 -24.38 -9.99 -5.68
N VAL A 240 -25.34 -9.09 -5.95
CA VAL A 240 -25.14 -7.63 -5.92
C VAL A 240 -24.72 -7.17 -4.53
N GLU A 241 -25.38 -7.65 -3.48
CA GLU A 241 -25.01 -7.35 -2.09
C GLU A 241 -23.58 -7.82 -1.79
N MET A 242 -23.20 -9.02 -2.23
CA MET A 242 -21.85 -9.53 -2.05
C MET A 242 -20.79 -8.65 -2.74
N MET A 243 -21.08 -8.17 -3.95
CA MET A 243 -20.21 -7.28 -4.71
C MET A 243 -20.01 -5.94 -3.99
N TRP A 244 -21.10 -5.29 -3.58
CA TRP A 244 -21.03 -4.02 -2.85
C TRP A 244 -20.34 -4.15 -1.51
N ARG A 245 -20.61 -5.24 -0.78
CA ARG A 245 -19.92 -5.54 0.48
C ARG A 245 -18.42 -5.69 0.28
N LYS A 246 -17.98 -6.42 -0.75
CA LYS A 246 -16.54 -6.57 -1.08
C LYS A 246 -15.89 -5.22 -1.42
N SER A 247 -16.59 -4.35 -2.14
CA SER A 247 -16.13 -2.98 -2.40
C SER A 247 -15.97 -2.19 -1.09
N ALA A 248 -16.99 -2.21 -0.23
CA ALA A 248 -16.99 -1.51 1.04
C ALA A 248 -15.88 -2.00 2.00
N ASP A 249 -15.66 -3.31 2.09
CA ASP A 249 -14.66 -3.94 2.95
C ASP A 249 -13.24 -3.42 2.64
N PHE A 250 -12.94 -3.13 1.37
CA PHE A 250 -11.64 -2.58 0.97
C PHE A 250 -11.38 -1.19 1.59
N TYR A 251 -12.39 -0.31 1.62
CA TYR A 251 -12.23 1.07 2.08
C TYR A 251 -12.13 1.23 3.59
N VAL A 252 -12.29 0.15 4.37
CA VAL A 252 -12.15 0.18 5.83
C VAL A 252 -10.77 0.69 6.26
N VAL A 253 -9.70 0.14 5.66
CA VAL A 253 -8.32 0.53 6.02
C VAL A 253 -7.97 1.95 5.57
N PRO A 254 -8.18 2.36 4.29
CA PRO A 254 -7.98 3.75 3.87
C PRO A 254 -8.75 4.77 4.73
N ARG A 255 -10.00 4.46 5.11
CA ARG A 255 -10.79 5.33 6.00
C ARG A 255 -10.16 5.45 7.39
N TYR A 256 -9.65 4.35 7.93
CA TYR A 256 -8.92 4.37 9.20
C TYR A 256 -7.64 5.20 9.10
N LEU A 257 -6.88 5.11 8.01
CA LEU A 257 -5.68 5.93 7.79
C LEU A 257 -6.01 7.43 7.72
N ASN A 258 -7.09 7.81 7.03
CA ASN A 258 -7.53 9.20 6.98
C ASN A 258 -7.90 9.76 8.36
N TRP A 259 -8.40 8.92 9.27
CA TRP A 259 -8.67 9.26 10.66
C TRP A 259 -7.39 9.30 11.52
N ALA A 260 -6.46 8.37 11.29
CA ALA A 260 -5.22 8.27 12.05
C ALA A 260 -4.29 9.47 11.82
N LEU A 261 -4.20 9.99 10.59
CA LEU A 261 -3.32 11.11 10.25
C LEU A 261 -3.61 12.38 11.10
N PRO A 262 -4.85 12.93 11.15
CA PRO A 262 -5.19 14.07 12.01
C PRO A 262 -4.92 13.82 13.49
N ILE A 263 -5.21 12.62 13.98
CA ILE A 263 -4.99 12.26 15.40
C ILE A 263 -3.51 12.23 15.73
N LEU A 264 -2.69 11.70 14.83
CA LEU A 264 -1.25 11.71 15.01
C LEU A 264 -0.71 13.16 15.05
N GLY A 265 -1.27 14.06 14.24
CA GLY A 265 -1.01 15.50 14.34
C GLY A 265 -1.42 16.08 15.69
N PHE A 266 -2.65 15.80 16.14
CA PHE A 266 -3.15 16.26 17.44
C PHE A 266 -2.28 15.75 18.61
N ILE A 267 -1.84 14.48 18.58
CA ILE A 267 -0.88 13.94 19.54
C ILE A 267 0.40 14.79 19.55
N GLY A 268 0.88 15.22 18.39
CA GLY A 268 2.01 16.15 18.26
C GLY A 268 1.77 17.47 18.96
N THR A 269 0.60 18.09 18.78
CA THR A 269 0.25 19.31 19.54
C THR A 269 0.25 19.10 21.04
N VAL A 270 -0.36 18.01 21.52
CA VAL A 270 -0.48 17.74 22.96
C VAL A 270 0.89 17.57 23.58
N LEU A 271 1.78 16.82 22.92
CA LEU A 271 3.17 16.67 23.36
C LEU A 271 3.92 18.00 23.39
N GLY A 272 3.85 18.80 22.32
CA GLY A 272 4.56 20.08 22.27
C GLY A 272 4.02 21.12 23.26
N ILE A 273 2.70 21.15 23.52
CA ILE A 273 2.09 21.99 24.55
C ILE A 273 2.56 21.55 25.94
N SER A 274 2.55 20.25 26.23
CA SER A 274 3.01 19.71 27.52
C SER A 274 4.47 20.09 27.78
N LEU A 275 5.35 19.84 26.81
CA LEU A 275 6.78 20.16 26.93
C LEU A 275 7.02 21.67 27.10
N ALA A 276 6.26 22.51 26.38
CA ALA A 276 6.38 23.95 26.53
C ALA A 276 5.89 24.45 27.89
N ALA A 277 4.80 23.88 28.42
CA ALA A 277 4.30 24.19 29.75
C ALA A 277 5.31 23.81 30.84
N ASP A 278 5.95 22.64 30.73
CA ASP A 278 6.99 22.20 31.66
C ASP A 278 8.21 23.13 31.61
N GLY A 279 8.65 23.53 30.41
CA GLY A 279 9.73 24.50 30.23
C GLY A 279 9.45 25.85 30.90
N ILE A 280 8.24 26.37 30.72
CA ILE A 280 7.82 27.64 31.35
C ILE A 280 7.75 27.51 32.88
N GLN A 281 7.23 26.39 33.42
CA GLN A 281 7.18 26.16 34.87
C GLN A 281 8.58 26.14 35.51
N ASN A 282 9.54 25.50 34.85
CA ASN A 282 10.93 25.47 35.30
C ASN A 282 11.55 26.88 35.36
N ILE A 283 11.26 27.71 34.37
CA ILE A 283 11.70 29.10 34.33
C ILE A 283 11.09 29.91 35.48
N ILE A 284 9.77 29.83 35.67
CA ILE A 284 9.06 30.55 36.74
C ILE A 284 9.56 30.10 38.12
N GLY A 285 9.84 28.80 38.30
CA GLY A 285 10.39 28.24 39.54
C GLY A 285 11.84 28.64 39.85
N SER A 286 12.59 29.16 38.87
CA SER A 286 14.02 29.51 39.03
C SER A 286 14.27 30.85 39.75
N GLY A 287 13.24 31.67 39.95
CA GLY A 287 13.32 32.92 40.73
C GLY A 287 14.11 34.08 40.08
N ARG A 288 14.49 33.97 38.80
CA ARG A 288 15.20 35.02 38.04
C ARG A 288 14.24 36.06 37.46
N GLY A 289 14.68 37.31 37.32
CA GLY A 289 13.85 38.43 36.84
C GLY A 289 13.55 38.38 35.33
N LEU A 290 12.37 38.85 34.93
CA LEU A 290 11.79 38.72 33.58
C LEU A 290 12.66 39.20 32.41
N ALA A 291 13.63 40.09 32.65
CA ALA A 291 14.53 40.63 31.63
C ALA A 291 15.67 39.65 31.23
N ASP A 292 16.13 38.79 32.15
CA ASP A 292 17.11 37.72 31.88
C ASP A 292 16.46 36.48 31.24
N LEU A 293 15.12 36.42 31.21
CA LEU A 293 14.35 35.25 30.78
C LEU A 293 13.98 35.24 29.29
N SER A 294 14.34 36.27 28.52
CA SER A 294 13.90 36.36 27.10
C SER A 294 14.46 35.21 26.23
N GLY A 295 15.72 34.81 26.45
CA GLY A 295 16.33 33.66 25.79
C GLY A 295 15.76 32.32 26.29
N GLU A 296 15.66 32.15 27.61
CA GLU A 296 15.13 30.94 28.25
C GLU A 296 13.66 30.71 27.86
N LEU A 297 12.85 31.77 27.77
CA LEU A 297 11.45 31.69 27.35
C LEU A 297 11.31 31.29 25.87
N GLY A 298 12.22 31.76 25.02
CA GLY A 298 12.27 31.35 23.61
C GLY A 298 12.53 29.85 23.47
N GLU A 299 13.45 29.31 24.28
CA GLU A 299 13.75 27.88 24.32
C GLU A 299 12.57 27.05 24.88
N ALA A 300 11.92 27.54 25.93
CA ALA A 300 10.75 26.88 26.52
C ALA A 300 9.54 26.83 25.57
N ILE A 301 9.36 27.81 24.67
CA ILE A 301 8.23 27.84 23.73
C ILE A 301 8.58 27.13 22.41
N ALA A 302 9.85 26.86 22.11
CA ALA A 302 10.26 26.19 20.88
C ALA A 302 9.50 24.87 20.59
N PRO A 303 9.25 23.97 21.57
CA PRO A 303 8.45 22.75 21.36
C PRO A 303 7.02 23.00 20.86
N LEU A 304 6.42 24.15 21.20
CA LEU A 304 5.09 24.52 20.74
C LEU A 304 5.06 24.80 19.23
N GLY A 305 6.09 25.49 18.71
CA GLY A 305 6.25 25.73 17.28
C GLY A 305 6.43 24.42 16.50
N ILE A 306 7.20 23.48 17.06
CA ILE A 306 7.35 22.11 16.54
C ILE A 306 5.99 21.41 16.45
N ALA A 307 5.22 21.47 17.53
CA ALA A 307 3.88 20.88 17.62
C ALA A 307 2.94 21.38 16.50
N PHE A 308 2.88 22.69 16.27
CA PHE A 308 2.04 23.24 15.22
C PHE A 308 2.50 22.84 13.81
N ASP A 309 3.80 22.80 13.56
CA ASP A 309 4.36 22.34 12.29
C ASP A 309 3.98 20.89 11.99
N THR A 310 4.15 19.98 12.96
CA THR A 310 3.82 18.56 12.79
C THR A 310 2.34 18.34 12.50
N THR A 311 1.47 19.14 13.13
CA THR A 311 0.02 19.07 12.94
C THR A 311 -0.41 19.59 11.59
N LEU A 312 0.18 20.72 11.16
CA LEU A 312 -0.09 21.28 9.84
C LEU A 312 0.27 20.29 8.73
N ILE A 313 1.41 19.61 8.86
CA ILE A 313 1.83 18.56 7.93
C ILE A 313 0.83 17.40 7.93
N ALA A 314 0.48 16.88 9.11
CA ALA A 314 -0.43 15.74 9.25
C ALA A 314 -1.82 16.01 8.64
N LEU A 315 -2.38 17.19 8.92
CA LEU A 315 -3.66 17.62 8.36
C LEU A 315 -3.58 17.83 6.84
N SER A 316 -2.52 18.45 6.35
CA SER A 316 -2.32 18.67 4.91
C SER A 316 -2.27 17.35 4.14
N LEU A 317 -1.51 16.36 4.65
CA LEU A 317 -1.44 15.02 4.06
C LEU A 317 -2.79 14.29 4.13
N SER A 318 -3.51 14.41 5.25
CA SER A 318 -4.84 13.81 5.42
C SER A 318 -5.86 14.34 4.41
N VAL A 319 -5.87 15.66 4.17
CA VAL A 319 -6.76 16.29 3.18
C VAL A 319 -6.49 15.74 1.78
N VAL A 320 -5.21 15.65 1.39
CA VAL A 320 -4.82 15.09 0.09
C VAL A 320 -5.27 13.63 -0.03
N LEU A 321 -5.02 12.81 0.99
CA LEU A 321 -5.37 11.39 0.96
C LEU A 321 -6.89 11.17 0.92
N THR A 322 -7.65 11.94 1.71
CA THR A 322 -9.11 11.91 1.72
C THR A 322 -9.70 12.31 0.37
N PHE A 323 -9.15 13.35 -0.25
CA PHE A 323 -9.56 13.78 -1.58
C PHE A 323 -9.39 12.68 -2.64
N LEU A 324 -8.23 12.00 -2.64
CA LEU A 324 -7.97 10.88 -3.54
C LEU A 324 -8.93 9.71 -3.28
N GLN A 325 -9.21 9.40 -2.01
CA GLN A 325 -10.15 8.34 -1.65
C GLN A 325 -11.56 8.63 -2.19
N ILE A 326 -12.09 9.84 -1.96
CA ILE A 326 -13.42 10.23 -2.45
C ILE A 326 -13.50 10.13 -3.98
N GLY A 327 -12.46 10.61 -4.67
CA GLY A 327 -12.40 10.55 -6.13
C GLY A 327 -12.40 9.12 -6.66
N LEU A 328 -11.69 8.20 -5.99
CA LEU A 328 -11.67 6.79 -6.37
C LEU A 328 -13.00 6.09 -6.08
N GLN A 329 -13.55 6.28 -4.88
CA GLN A 329 -14.80 5.65 -4.45
C GLN A 329 -15.94 6.03 -5.41
N ARG A 330 -16.07 7.31 -5.78
CA ARG A 330 -17.06 7.75 -6.76
C ARG A 330 -16.91 7.06 -8.13
N ARG A 331 -15.68 6.86 -8.60
CA ARG A 331 -15.43 6.20 -9.89
C ARG A 331 -15.82 4.72 -9.82
N GLU A 332 -15.50 4.07 -8.72
CA GLU A 332 -15.88 2.67 -8.49
C GLU A 332 -17.39 2.51 -8.38
N ASP A 333 -18.05 3.34 -7.57
CA ASP A 333 -19.50 3.30 -7.38
C ASP A 333 -20.24 3.43 -8.72
N ASN A 334 -19.77 4.29 -9.63
CA ASN A 334 -20.35 4.43 -10.97
C ASN A 334 -20.19 3.15 -11.80
N ILE A 335 -19.00 2.52 -11.79
CA ILE A 335 -18.72 1.29 -12.56
C ILE A 335 -19.55 0.12 -12.01
N LEU A 336 -19.62 -0.02 -10.69
CA LEU A 336 -20.40 -1.06 -10.03
C LEU A 336 -21.90 -0.86 -10.22
N GLY A 337 -22.37 0.39 -10.19
CA GLY A 337 -23.77 0.73 -10.49
C GLY A 337 -24.15 0.41 -11.94
N ASP A 338 -23.30 0.76 -12.91
CA ASP A 338 -23.50 0.38 -14.32
C ASP A 338 -23.54 -1.14 -14.49
N PHE A 339 -22.65 -1.86 -13.79
CA PHE A 339 -22.59 -3.31 -13.83
C PHE A 339 -23.83 -3.96 -13.17
N GLU A 340 -24.27 -3.46 -12.02
CA GLU A 340 -25.49 -3.90 -11.35
C GLU A 340 -26.71 -3.76 -12.28
N ASN A 341 -26.86 -2.60 -12.92
CA ASN A 341 -27.94 -2.38 -13.89
C ASN A 341 -27.89 -3.38 -15.04
N TRP A 342 -26.70 -3.70 -15.54
CA TRP A 342 -26.53 -4.71 -16.59
C TRP A 342 -26.95 -6.12 -16.12
N VAL A 343 -26.51 -6.54 -14.92
CA VAL A 343 -26.87 -7.83 -14.31
C VAL A 343 -28.40 -7.95 -14.14
N ARG A 344 -29.03 -6.92 -13.56
CA ARG A 344 -30.49 -6.89 -13.32
C ARG A 344 -31.27 -6.94 -14.64
N ASN A 345 -30.89 -6.14 -15.62
CA ASN A 345 -31.58 -6.09 -16.92
C ASN A 345 -31.45 -7.37 -17.74
N GLY A 346 -30.30 -8.07 -17.65
CA GLY A 346 -30.08 -9.35 -18.34
C GLY A 346 -31.06 -10.45 -17.92
N THR A 347 -31.64 -10.35 -16.72
CA THR A 347 -32.66 -11.29 -16.23
C THR A 347 -34.09 -10.88 -16.59
N GLY A 348 -34.32 -9.59 -16.87
CA GLY A 348 -35.61 -9.06 -17.28
C GLY A 348 -36.09 -9.56 -18.64
N SER A 349 -35.18 -9.90 -19.56
CA SER A 349 -35.52 -10.48 -20.88
C SER A 349 -35.94 -11.96 -20.82
N SER A 350 -35.68 -12.65 -19.72
CA SER A 350 -35.99 -14.09 -19.55
C SER A 350 -37.36 -14.34 -18.90
N ARG A 351 -38.00 -13.32 -18.32
CA ARG A 351 -39.39 -13.38 -17.87
C ARG A 351 -40.32 -12.90 -19.01
N ARG A 352 -40.64 -13.79 -19.96
CA ARG A 352 -41.90 -13.64 -20.69
C ARG A 352 -43.03 -13.74 -19.67
N PRO A 353 -44.01 -12.83 -19.66
CA PRO A 353 -45.21 -13.05 -18.88
C PRO A 353 -45.89 -14.30 -19.43
N SER A 354 -46.09 -15.31 -18.58
CA SER A 354 -47.00 -16.41 -18.86
C SER A 354 -48.38 -15.79 -19.11
N ARG A 355 -48.79 -15.77 -20.37
CA ARG A 355 -50.09 -15.31 -20.83
C ARG A 355 -51.15 -16.20 -20.17
N SER A 356 -51.77 -15.73 -19.10
CA SER A 356 -52.95 -16.34 -18.49
C SER A 356 -54.18 -15.81 -19.22
N ASP A 357 -54.40 -16.25 -20.45
CA ASP A 357 -55.65 -16.03 -21.18
C ASP A 357 -55.87 -17.25 -22.06
N ASP A 358 -56.50 -18.27 -21.48
CA ASP A 358 -57.33 -19.26 -22.16
C ASP A 358 -58.11 -20.04 -21.08
N GLN A 359 -59.07 -19.35 -20.44
CA GLN A 359 -60.23 -20.04 -19.89
C GLN A 359 -61.35 -19.94 -20.93
N PRO A 360 -61.87 -21.06 -21.47
CA PRO A 360 -63.07 -21.02 -22.28
C PRO A 360 -64.24 -20.61 -21.38
N GLY A 361 -64.92 -19.51 -21.73
CA GLY A 361 -66.12 -19.06 -21.02
C GLY A 361 -67.23 -20.13 -21.04
N PRO A 362 -68.14 -20.12 -20.05
CA PRO A 362 -69.16 -21.15 -19.92
C PRO A 362 -70.14 -21.12 -21.12
N PRO A 363 -70.66 -22.28 -21.55
CA PRO A 363 -71.66 -22.33 -22.61
C PRO A 363 -72.96 -21.69 -22.10
N GLY A 364 -73.43 -20.67 -22.82
CA GLY A 364 -74.69 -19.99 -22.52
C GLY A 364 -75.92 -20.86 -22.78
N PRO A 365 -77.07 -20.53 -22.16
CA PRO A 365 -78.33 -21.26 -22.31
C PRO A 365 -78.97 -21.12 -23.69
#